data_AF-A0AAV4UZX7-F1
#
_entry.id   AF-A0AAV4UZX7-F1
#
_cell.length_a   1.000
_cell.length_b   1.000
_cell.length_c   1.000
_cell.angle_alpha   90.00
_cell.angle_beta   90.00
_cell.angle_gamma   90.00
#
_symmetry.space_group_name_H-M   'P 1'
#
loop_
_entity.id
_entity.type
_entity.pdbx_description
1 polymer ?
#
loop_
_entity_poly.entity_id
_entity_poly.type
_entity_poly.pdbx_seq_one_letter_code
_entity_poly.pdbx_strand_id
1 'polypeptide(L)'
;MVKNKPLTWWNPQLEIRKKQLNALRRRMQKSEGAEKEKYTSAYSKTRATYKKEILHAKRQAWRKFCSESGTPFGKPFKTTVNTSLPPSEIFKAIDVSGSGNSKAIAKKLLEKIYPFSVQESSSSLPETHSFAIDPPFTKEEIKRVIQTLPKGKAPGFDGIDNQVVHIINDYFP
;
A
#
# COMPACT_ATOMS: atom_id res chain seq x y z
N MET A 1 -17.17 3.97 -31.38
CA MET A 1 -16.66 4.00 -29.99
C MET A 1 -17.47 3.03 -29.13
N VAL A 2 -16.86 1.96 -28.63
CA VAL A 2 -17.52 1.04 -27.68
C VAL A 2 -17.55 1.74 -26.31
N LYS A 3 -18.73 2.17 -25.86
CA LYS A 3 -18.91 2.71 -24.51
C LYS A 3 -18.66 1.59 -23.50
N ASN A 4 -17.59 1.68 -22.72
CA ASN A 4 -17.34 0.73 -21.62
C ASN A 4 -18.46 0.89 -20.59
N LYS A 5 -19.30 -0.14 -20.44
CA LYS A 5 -20.31 -0.19 -19.38
C LYS A 5 -19.55 -0.27 -18.03
N PRO A 6 -19.86 0.62 -17.06
CA PRO A 6 -19.20 0.56 -15.76
C PRO A 6 -19.45 -0.78 -15.09
N LEU A 7 -18.46 -1.29 -14.35
CA LEU A 7 -18.57 -2.57 -13.65
C LEU A 7 -19.67 -2.51 -12.59
N THR A 8 -20.82 -3.11 -12.89
CA THR A 8 -21.95 -3.14 -11.96
C THR A 8 -21.78 -4.27 -10.95
N TRP A 9 -21.36 -3.93 -9.73
CA TRP A 9 -21.34 -4.83 -8.57
C TRP A 9 -22.61 -4.75 -7.71
N TRP A 10 -23.50 -3.80 -8.01
CA TRP A 10 -24.76 -3.62 -7.29
C TRP A 10 -25.74 -4.75 -7.61
N ASN A 11 -26.49 -5.20 -6.60
CA ASN A 11 -27.52 -6.23 -6.76
C ASN A 11 -28.72 -5.95 -5.86
N PRO A 12 -29.90 -6.54 -6.15
CA PRO A 12 -31.12 -6.30 -5.37
C PRO A 12 -31.00 -6.66 -3.88
N GLN A 13 -30.18 -7.67 -3.53
CA GLN A 13 -29.97 -8.09 -2.14
C GLN A 13 -29.32 -6.98 -1.29
N LEU A 14 -28.36 -6.26 -1.87
CA LEU A 14 -27.73 -5.11 -1.21
C LEU A 14 -28.73 -3.96 -1.00
N GLU A 15 -29.68 -3.76 -1.91
CA GLU A 15 -30.73 -2.75 -1.75
C GLU A 15 -31.68 -3.11 -0.60
N ILE A 16 -32.08 -4.39 -0.50
CA ILE A 16 -32.91 -4.89 0.60
C ILE A 16 -32.20 -4.67 1.94
N ARG A 17 -30.91 -5.03 2.03
CA ARG A 17 -30.12 -4.88 3.25
C ARG A 17 -29.91 -3.42 3.64
N LYS A 18 -29.69 -2.53 2.66
CA LYS A 18 -29.64 -1.07 2.88
C LYS A 18 -30.95 -0.54 3.46
N LYS A 19 -32.09 -0.96 2.92
CA LYS A 19 -33.42 -0.58 3.44
C LYS A 19 -33.63 -1.07 4.87
N GLN A 20 -33.25 -2.31 5.18
CA GLN A 20 -33.31 -2.87 6.54
C GLN A 20 -32.44 -2.07 7.53
N LEU A 21 -31.22 -1.71 7.12
CA LEU A 21 -30.30 -0.90 7.93
C LEU A 21 -30.86 0.50 8.22
N ASN A 22 -31.48 1.15 7.22
CA ASN A 22 -32.14 2.44 7.38
C ASN A 22 -33.38 2.35 8.29
N ALA A 23 -34.12 1.24 8.24
CA ALA A 23 -35.24 1.00 9.16
C ALA A 23 -34.75 0.85 10.61
N LEU A 24 -33.68 0.08 10.83
CA LEU A 24 -33.06 -0.08 12.15
C LEU A 24 -32.52 1.24 12.69
N ARG A 25 -31.84 2.04 11.86
CA ARG A 25 -31.35 3.37 12.24
C ARG A 25 -32.49 4.27 12.71
N ARG A 26 -33.61 4.30 11.98
CA ARG A 26 -34.79 5.09 12.34
C ARG A 26 -35.40 4.64 13.67
N ARG A 27 -35.51 3.32 13.92
CA ARG A 27 -36.02 2.77 15.20
C ARG A 27 -35.09 3.09 16.38
N MET A 28 -33.78 2.93 16.17
CA MET A 28 -32.75 3.27 17.16
C MET A 28 -32.78 4.75 17.56
N GLN A 29 -33.05 5.66 16.61
CA GLN A 29 -33.16 7.09 16.89
C GLN A 29 -34.43 7.49 17.64
N LYS A 30 -35.50 6.69 17.54
CA LYS A 30 -36.81 6.96 18.16
C LYS A 30 -37.05 6.21 19.47
N SER A 31 -36.12 5.37 19.91
CA SER A 31 -36.25 4.53 21.09
C SER A 31 -35.36 5.03 22.23
N GLU A 32 -35.75 4.69 23.45
CA GLU A 32 -35.03 5.01 24.69
C GLU A 32 -34.87 3.75 25.55
N GLY A 33 -33.98 3.80 26.54
CA GLY A 33 -33.72 2.69 27.46
C GLY A 33 -33.36 1.37 26.77
N ALA A 34 -33.92 0.26 27.26
CA ALA A 34 -33.62 -1.09 26.81
C ALA A 34 -33.97 -1.34 25.32
N GLU A 35 -34.98 -0.66 24.77
CA GLU A 35 -35.32 -0.78 23.35
C GLU A 35 -34.23 -0.20 22.45
N LYS A 36 -33.63 0.92 22.88
CA LYS A 36 -32.53 1.56 22.16
C LYS A 36 -31.30 0.65 22.08
N GLU A 37 -30.97 -0.04 23.17
CA GLU A 37 -29.88 -1.01 23.21
C GLU A 37 -30.14 -2.19 22.25
N LYS A 38 -31.36 -2.73 22.26
CA LYS A 38 -31.78 -3.80 21.33
C LYS A 38 -31.60 -3.37 19.87
N TYR A 39 -32.08 -2.18 19.49
CA TYR A 39 -31.92 -1.69 18.12
C TYR A 39 -30.48 -1.33 17.77
N THR A 40 -29.69 -0.85 18.73
CA THR A 40 -28.26 -0.57 18.54
C THR A 40 -27.48 -1.86 18.25
N SER A 41 -27.71 -2.91 19.03
CA SER A 41 -27.11 -4.24 18.81
C SER A 41 -27.52 -4.82 17.46
N ALA A 42 -28.81 -4.78 17.11
CA ALA A 42 -29.32 -5.22 15.81
C ALA A 42 -28.70 -4.42 14.66
N TYR A 43 -28.65 -3.09 14.77
CA TYR A 43 -28.04 -2.20 13.78
C TYR A 43 -26.56 -2.55 13.55
N SER A 44 -25.79 -2.72 14.63
CA SER A 44 -24.37 -3.08 14.56
C SER A 44 -24.15 -4.40 13.80
N LYS A 45 -24.91 -5.44 14.15
CA LYS A 45 -24.87 -6.77 13.49
C LYS A 45 -25.23 -6.66 12.01
N THR A 46 -26.36 -6.03 11.67
CA THR A 46 -26.78 -5.86 10.28
C THR A 46 -25.78 -5.03 9.48
N ARG A 47 -25.19 -4.00 10.07
CA ARG A 47 -24.16 -3.16 9.43
C ARG A 47 -22.90 -3.95 9.11
N ALA A 48 -22.45 -4.81 10.03
CA ALA A 48 -21.30 -5.67 9.80
C ALA A 48 -21.55 -6.63 8.62
N THR A 49 -22.71 -7.29 8.60
CA THR A 49 -23.10 -8.18 7.50
C THR A 49 -23.20 -7.43 6.17
N TYR A 50 -23.86 -6.27 6.15
CA TYR A 50 -24.01 -5.46 4.93
C TYR A 50 -22.65 -5.02 4.36
N LYS A 51 -21.71 -4.62 5.21
CA LYS A 51 -20.33 -4.30 4.78
C LYS A 51 -19.62 -5.51 4.16
N LYS A 52 -19.76 -6.69 4.78
CA LYS A 52 -19.19 -7.94 4.25
C LYS A 52 -19.78 -8.27 2.87
N GLU A 53 -21.09 -8.12 2.71
CA GLU A 53 -21.78 -8.38 1.44
C GLU A 53 -21.40 -7.39 0.33
N ILE A 54 -21.27 -6.09 0.64
CA ILE A 54 -20.74 -5.11 -0.32
C ILE A 54 -19.35 -5.52 -0.80
N LEU A 55 -18.46 -5.85 0.14
CA LEU A 55 -17.09 -6.21 -0.18
C LEU A 55 -17.03 -7.48 -1.01
N HIS A 56 -17.85 -8.48 -0.67
CA HIS A 56 -18.00 -9.71 -1.44
C HIS A 56 -18.50 -9.42 -2.86
N ALA A 57 -19.57 -8.64 -3.02
CA ALA A 57 -20.14 -8.30 -4.32
C ALA A 57 -19.13 -7.55 -5.21
N LYS A 58 -18.39 -6.59 -4.65
CA LYS A 58 -17.29 -5.89 -5.35
C LYS A 58 -16.21 -6.85 -5.81
N ARG A 59 -15.74 -7.74 -4.94
CA ARG A 59 -14.71 -8.74 -5.29
C ARG A 59 -15.18 -9.72 -6.37
N GLN A 60 -16.43 -10.18 -6.28
CA GLN A 60 -16.97 -11.10 -7.29
C GLN A 60 -17.13 -10.42 -8.64
N ALA A 61 -17.63 -9.18 -8.67
CA ALA A 61 -17.71 -8.40 -9.90
C ALA A 61 -16.32 -8.19 -10.51
N TRP A 62 -15.32 -7.83 -9.68
CA TRP A 62 -13.94 -7.66 -10.15
C TRP A 62 -13.32 -8.96 -10.66
N ARG A 63 -13.53 -10.07 -9.94
CA ARG A 63 -13.06 -11.40 -10.38
C ARG A 63 -13.67 -11.78 -11.72
N LYS A 64 -14.98 -11.64 -11.87
CA LYS A 64 -15.68 -11.91 -13.13
C LYS A 64 -15.13 -11.06 -14.27
N PHE A 65 -14.94 -9.77 -14.03
CA PHE A 65 -14.34 -8.84 -15.00
C PHE A 65 -12.91 -9.24 -15.40
N CYS A 66 -12.10 -9.73 -14.45
CA CYS A 66 -10.77 -10.24 -14.74
C CYS A 66 -10.80 -11.54 -15.56
N SER A 67 -11.67 -12.47 -15.19
CA SER A 67 -11.83 -13.77 -15.86
C SER A 67 -12.38 -13.65 -17.29
N GLU A 68 -13.21 -12.64 -17.56
CA GLU A 68 -13.69 -12.34 -18.92
C GLU A 68 -12.58 -11.77 -19.84
N SER A 69 -11.46 -11.33 -19.26
CA SER A 69 -10.33 -10.84 -20.03
C SER A 69 -9.38 -11.99 -20.35
N GLY A 70 -9.37 -12.42 -21.61
CA GLY A 70 -8.47 -13.48 -22.09
C GLY A 70 -7.01 -13.07 -22.25
N THR A 71 -6.62 -11.87 -21.81
CA THR A 71 -5.26 -11.34 -21.98
C THR A 71 -4.70 -10.83 -20.65
N PRO A 72 -3.47 -11.22 -20.25
CA PRO A 72 -2.86 -10.77 -18.99
C PRO A 72 -2.78 -9.25 -18.84
N PHE A 73 -2.59 -8.53 -19.95
CA PHE A 73 -2.54 -7.05 -20.01
C PHE A 73 -3.80 -6.44 -20.62
N GLY A 74 -4.93 -7.13 -20.49
CA GLY A 74 -6.21 -6.75 -21.06
C GLY A 74 -6.87 -5.57 -20.38
N LYS A 75 -8.19 -5.46 -20.56
CA LYS A 75 -9.01 -4.40 -19.95
C LYS A 75 -8.82 -4.27 -18.42
N PRO A 76 -8.72 -5.35 -17.62
CA PRO A 76 -8.51 -5.25 -16.17
C PRO A 76 -7.21 -4.54 -15.80
N PHE A 77 -6.09 -4.91 -16.43
CA PHE A 77 -4.80 -4.25 -16.26
C PHE A 77 -4.89 -2.77 -16.62
N LYS A 78 -5.47 -2.43 -17.78
CA LYS A 78 -5.63 -1.02 -18.20
C LYS A 78 -6.55 -0.20 -17.29
N THR A 79 -7.44 -0.85 -16.53
CA THR A 79 -8.37 -0.18 -15.60
C THR A 79 -7.71 0.08 -14.24
N THR A 80 -6.79 -0.78 -13.78
CA THR A 80 -6.05 -0.61 -12.52
C THR A 80 -4.81 0.24 -12.69
N VAL A 81 -4.15 0.12 -13.84
CA VAL A 81 -3.06 1.00 -14.27
C VAL A 81 -3.71 2.30 -14.74
N ASN A 82 -4.27 3.02 -13.79
CA ASN A 82 -4.52 4.43 -13.97
C ASN A 82 -3.14 5.05 -14.24
N THR A 83 -2.91 5.50 -15.47
CA THR A 83 -1.81 6.40 -15.83
C THR A 83 -2.02 7.74 -15.13
N SER A 84 -2.11 7.73 -13.79
CA SER A 84 -2.31 8.92 -12.97
C SER A 84 -1.08 9.83 -13.04
N LEU A 85 0.05 9.28 -13.45
CA LEU A 85 1.21 10.02 -13.88
C LEU A 85 1.28 9.86 -15.40
N PRO A 86 1.01 10.90 -16.20
CA PRO A 86 1.45 10.89 -17.59
C PRO A 86 2.94 10.52 -17.63
N PRO A 87 3.43 9.84 -18.69
CA PRO A 87 4.84 9.47 -18.79
C PRO A 87 5.81 10.64 -18.47
N SER A 88 5.41 11.88 -18.78
CA SER A 88 6.11 13.11 -18.39
C SER A 88 6.38 13.27 -16.89
N GLU A 89 5.48 12.84 -16.01
CA GLU A 89 5.67 12.87 -14.56
C GLU A 89 6.65 11.79 -14.07
N ILE A 90 6.66 10.63 -14.72
CA ILE A 90 7.69 9.59 -14.48
C ILE A 90 9.07 10.14 -14.87
N PHE A 91 9.15 10.86 -16.01
CA PHE A 91 10.39 11.52 -16.43
C PHE A 91 10.82 12.65 -15.49
N LYS A 92 9.89 13.42 -14.92
CA LYS A 92 10.19 14.41 -13.86
C LYS A 92 10.70 13.75 -12.58
N ALA A 93 10.08 12.66 -12.14
CA ALA A 93 10.47 11.94 -10.93
C ALA A 93 11.88 11.34 -11.02
N ILE A 94 12.33 11.01 -12.25
CA ILE A 94 13.67 10.49 -12.53
C ILE A 94 14.60 11.64 -12.98
N ASP A 95 14.16 12.91 -12.95
CA ASP A 95 14.92 14.08 -13.44
C ASP A 95 15.60 13.79 -14.80
N VAL A 96 14.80 13.26 -15.71
CA VAL A 96 15.13 13.10 -17.13
C VAL A 96 14.32 14.16 -17.85
N SER A 97 14.98 15.22 -18.32
CA SER A 97 14.34 16.20 -19.20
C SER A 97 13.71 15.46 -20.38
N GLY A 98 12.38 15.55 -20.52
CA GLY A 98 11.60 14.90 -21.57
C GLY A 98 11.85 15.46 -22.98
N SER A 99 12.91 16.24 -23.17
CA SER A 99 13.33 16.77 -24.46
C SER A 99 14.26 15.78 -25.17
N GLY A 100 13.80 15.23 -26.29
CA GLY A 100 14.58 14.33 -27.15
C GLY A 100 13.76 13.24 -27.84
N ASN A 101 14.40 12.48 -28.73
CA ASN A 101 13.78 11.31 -29.34
C ASN A 101 13.64 10.15 -28.33
N SER A 102 12.69 9.24 -28.56
CA SER A 102 12.35 8.16 -27.63
C SER A 102 13.55 7.27 -27.25
N LYS A 103 14.49 7.06 -28.17
CA LYS A 103 15.70 6.25 -27.93
C LYS A 103 16.65 6.94 -26.95
N ALA A 104 16.84 8.25 -27.08
CA ALA A 104 17.67 9.04 -26.17
C ALA A 104 17.08 9.08 -24.75
N ILE A 105 15.75 9.23 -24.65
CA ILE A 105 15.04 9.19 -23.36
C ILE A 105 15.18 7.81 -22.72
N ALA A 106 14.96 6.72 -23.48
CA ALA A 106 15.11 5.35 -22.98
C ALA A 106 16.54 5.07 -22.50
N LYS A 107 17.56 5.56 -23.21
CA LYS A 107 18.97 5.41 -22.81
C LYS A 107 19.28 6.14 -21.50
N LYS A 108 18.86 7.41 -21.36
CA LYS A 108 19.04 8.18 -20.12
C LYS A 108 18.34 7.53 -18.93
N LEU A 109 17.15 6.98 -19.16
CA LEU A 109 16.39 6.28 -18.12
C LEU A 109 17.10 4.98 -17.71
N LEU A 110 17.64 4.22 -18.68
CA LEU A 110 18.44 3.03 -18.41
C LEU A 110 19.68 3.38 -17.59
N GLU A 111 20.43 4.41 -17.98
CA GLU A 111 21.64 4.87 -17.26
C GLU A 111 21.35 5.36 -15.84
N LYS A 112 20.17 5.94 -15.58
CA LYS A 112 19.82 6.48 -14.25
C LYS A 112 19.23 5.44 -13.30
N ILE A 113 18.42 4.50 -13.81
CA ILE A 113 17.86 3.41 -13.00
C ILE A 113 18.91 2.31 -12.78
N TYR A 114 19.76 2.07 -13.77
CA TYR A 114 20.85 1.12 -13.72
C TYR A 114 22.16 1.86 -14.03
N PRO A 115 22.68 2.67 -13.09
CA PRO A 115 23.99 3.26 -13.26
C PRO A 115 24.97 2.12 -13.49
N PHE A 116 25.71 2.19 -14.60
CA PHE A 116 26.88 1.34 -14.77
C PHE A 116 27.79 1.62 -13.57
N SER A 117 27.84 0.70 -12.61
CA SER A 117 29.03 0.57 -11.81
C SER A 117 30.12 0.30 -12.82
N VAL A 118 31.10 1.20 -12.92
CA VAL A 118 32.38 0.83 -13.52
C VAL A 118 32.75 -0.43 -12.76
N GLN A 119 32.65 -1.58 -13.42
CA GLN A 119 33.52 -2.67 -13.06
C GLN A 119 34.89 -2.06 -13.29
N GLU A 120 35.49 -1.54 -12.21
CA GLU A 120 36.92 -1.46 -12.14
C GLU A 120 37.36 -2.81 -12.63
N SER A 121 38.09 -2.78 -13.74
CA SER A 121 38.76 -3.95 -14.27
C SER A 121 39.25 -4.77 -13.10
N SER A 122 38.98 -6.07 -13.15
CA SER A 122 39.49 -7.07 -12.22
C SER A 122 41.03 -7.20 -12.29
N SER A 123 41.74 -6.08 -12.39
CA SER A 123 43.12 -5.88 -12.04
C SER A 123 43.14 -5.53 -10.56
N SER A 124 43.18 -6.58 -9.72
CA SER A 124 43.65 -6.53 -8.34
C SER A 124 43.24 -5.26 -7.58
N LEU A 125 42.03 -5.27 -7.00
CA LEU A 125 41.87 -4.60 -5.71
C LEU A 125 43.05 -5.10 -4.85
N PRO A 126 43.93 -4.23 -4.33
CA PRO A 126 44.74 -4.69 -3.21
C PRO A 126 43.71 -5.15 -2.18
N GLU A 127 43.77 -6.42 -1.79
CA GLU A 127 43.26 -6.89 -0.51
C GLU A 127 44.04 -6.17 0.59
N THR A 128 43.86 -4.85 0.68
CA THR A 128 43.95 -4.12 1.91
C THR A 128 42.51 -3.86 2.32
N HIS A 129 41.74 -4.93 2.52
CA HIS A 129 40.98 -4.97 3.76
C HIS A 129 42.03 -4.85 4.85
N SER A 130 42.32 -3.61 5.26
CA SER A 130 42.99 -3.44 6.53
C SER A 130 42.12 -4.20 7.51
N PHE A 131 42.66 -5.24 8.14
CA PHE A 131 42.13 -5.78 9.39
C PHE A 131 42.20 -4.73 10.52
N ALA A 132 42.17 -3.42 10.18
CA ALA A 132 41.88 -2.36 11.12
C ALA A 132 40.46 -2.67 11.60
N ILE A 133 40.41 -3.17 12.82
CA ILE A 133 39.17 -3.37 13.57
C ILE A 133 38.41 -2.04 13.43
N ASP A 134 37.23 -2.08 12.82
CA ASP A 134 36.38 -0.91 12.73
C ASP A 134 36.26 -0.28 14.13
N PRO A 135 36.35 1.05 14.25
CA PRO A 135 36.20 1.69 15.54
C PRO A 135 34.86 1.26 16.15
N PRO A 136 34.80 1.00 17.48
CA PRO A 136 33.55 0.65 18.12
C PRO A 136 32.54 1.79 17.95
N PHE A 137 31.27 1.43 17.79
CA PHE A 137 30.19 2.41 17.69
C PHE A 137 30.17 3.35 18.90
N THR A 138 30.01 4.64 18.63
CA THR A 138 29.84 5.64 19.68
C THR A 138 28.41 5.62 20.22
N LYS A 139 28.24 6.06 21.48
CA LYS A 139 26.91 6.17 22.09
C LYS A 139 26.01 7.12 21.30
N GLU A 140 26.58 8.19 20.76
CA GLU A 140 25.87 9.19 19.96
C GLU A 140 25.36 8.60 18.65
N GLU A 141 26.13 7.73 18.00
CA GLU A 141 25.69 7.01 16.80
C GLU A 141 24.52 6.09 17.10
N ILE A 142 24.63 5.28 18.15
CA ILE A 142 23.57 4.36 18.58
C ILE A 142 22.28 5.15 18.89
N LYS A 143 22.41 6.25 19.66
CA LYS A 143 21.28 7.12 20.00
C LYS A 143 20.61 7.73 18.77
N ARG A 144 21.40 8.21 17.79
CA ARG A 144 20.86 8.74 16.52
C ARG A 144 20.09 7.67 15.76
N VAL A 145 20.64 6.47 15.64
CA VAL A 145 19.98 5.35 14.94
C VAL A 145 18.66 5.02 15.63
N ILE A 146 18.66 4.85 16.95
CA ILE A 146 17.44 4.52 17.72
C ILE A 146 16.37 5.60 17.53
N GLN A 147 16.72 6.89 17.60
CA GLN A 147 15.78 7.99 17.39
C GLN A 147 15.10 7.97 16.01
N THR A 148 15.79 7.48 14.97
CA THR A 148 15.23 7.36 13.62
C THR A 148 14.35 6.12 13.42
N LEU A 149 14.35 5.17 14.35
CA LEU A 149 13.59 3.93 14.20
C LEU A 149 12.06 4.18 14.26
N PRO A 150 11.29 3.70 13.26
CA PRO A 150 9.85 3.89 13.22
C PRO A 150 9.13 3.02 14.28
N LYS A 151 8.34 3.67 15.14
CA LYS A 151 7.60 3.04 16.27
C LYS A 151 6.41 2.14 15.87
N GLY A 152 6.07 2.08 14.58
CA GLY A 152 4.90 1.37 14.06
C GLY A 152 5.22 0.14 13.21
N LYS A 153 6.45 -0.38 13.28
CA LYS A 153 6.83 -1.62 12.60
C LYS A 153 6.50 -2.83 13.48
N ALA A 154 6.16 -3.93 12.83
CA ALA A 154 5.95 -5.20 13.52
C ALA A 154 7.29 -5.70 14.11
N PRO A 155 7.25 -6.40 15.25
CA PRO A 155 8.44 -7.01 15.85
C PRO A 155 9.09 -8.03 14.91
N GLY A 156 10.40 -8.24 15.10
CA GLY A 156 11.16 -9.28 14.41
C GLY A 156 10.85 -10.69 14.93
N PHE A 157 11.68 -11.66 14.54
CA PHE A 157 11.59 -13.04 15.03
C PHE A 157 11.85 -13.15 16.54
N ASP A 158 12.61 -12.20 17.09
CA ASP A 158 12.88 -12.04 18.53
C ASP A 158 11.69 -11.52 19.34
N GLY A 159 10.62 -11.05 18.68
CA GLY A 159 9.43 -10.51 19.34
C GLY A 159 9.62 -9.12 19.94
N ILE A 160 10.76 -8.47 19.71
CA ILE A 160 11.06 -7.13 20.22
C ILE A 160 10.68 -6.12 19.14
N ASP A 161 9.78 -5.19 19.47
CA ASP A 161 9.45 -4.09 18.56
C ASP A 161 10.32 -2.85 18.81
N ASN A 162 10.29 -1.92 17.87
CA ASN A 162 11.08 -0.70 17.98
C ASN A 162 10.70 0.15 19.20
N GLN A 163 9.48 0.05 19.73
CA GLN A 163 9.08 0.82 20.91
C GLN A 163 9.85 0.36 22.14
N VAL A 164 10.05 -0.95 22.29
CA VAL A 164 10.88 -1.52 23.37
C VAL A 164 12.32 -1.01 23.26
N VAL A 165 12.89 -0.94 22.06
CA VAL A 165 14.25 -0.42 21.83
C VAL A 165 14.37 1.06 22.24
N HIS A 166 13.38 1.89 21.90
CA HIS A 166 13.32 3.29 22.36
C HIS A 166 13.29 3.38 23.89
N ILE A 167 12.45 2.57 24.54
CA ILE A 167 12.31 2.56 26.00
C ILE A 167 13.64 2.17 26.67
N ILE A 168 14.31 1.13 26.19
CA ILE A 168 15.59 0.68 26.76
C ILE A 168 16.65 1.79 26.67
N ASN A 169 16.74 2.47 25.53
CA ASN A 169 17.67 3.59 25.35
C ASN A 169 17.38 4.78 26.26
N ASP A 170 16.10 5.01 26.63
CA ASP A 170 15.74 6.07 27.58
C ASP A 170 16.18 5.74 29.01
N TYR A 171 16.15 4.46 29.40
CA TYR A 171 16.65 4.00 30.72
C TYR A 171 18.17 3.84 30.77
N PHE A 172 18.80 3.53 29.63
CA PHE A 172 20.23 3.26 29.51
C PHE A 172 20.87 4.07 28.35
N PRO A 173 21.15 5.36 28.56
CA PRO A 173 21.69 6.24 27.52
C PRO A 173 23.19 6.05 27.19
#